data_AF-A0A3G8RB44-F1
#
_entry.id   AF-A0A3G8RB44-F1
#
_cell.length_a   1.000
_cell.length_b   1.000
_cell.length_c   1.000
_cell.angle_alpha   90.00
_cell.angle_beta   90.00
_cell.angle_gamma   90.00
#
_symmetry.space_group_name_H-M   'P 1'
#
loop_
_entity.id
_entity.type
_entity.pdbx_description
1 polymer ?
#
loop_
_entity_poly.entity_id
_entity_poly.type
_entity_poly.pdbx_seq_one_letter_code
_entity_poly.pdbx_strand_id
1 'polypeptide(L)'
;MHHLGARIMIVADAFEQNLPVGEHGYIIAYDRNADNAFDYVIRVPKVNRNFFVPSGDIELEESILKLEAERIEREALIDYALATHNEQLFMHVMNGGIDSVETEEEETAAELLSQADFIRQVNLRAWI
;
A
#
# COMPACT_ATOMS: atom_id res chain seq x y z
N MET A 1 14.49 1.57 5.97
CA MET A 1 15.12 2.88 6.28
C MET A 1 14.36 3.94 5.52
N HIS A 2 13.79 4.93 6.20
CA HIS A 2 12.98 5.97 5.56
C HIS A 2 13.84 7.01 4.86
N HIS A 3 13.30 7.69 3.84
CA HIS A 3 14.01 8.74 3.08
C HIS A 3 14.06 10.08 3.83
N LEU A 4 15.08 10.88 3.53
CA LEU A 4 15.23 12.22 4.10
C LEU A 4 14.14 13.12 3.54
N GLY A 5 13.53 13.96 4.38
CA GLY A 5 12.39 14.80 4.01
C GLY A 5 11.05 14.05 3.95
N ALA A 6 11.03 12.75 4.24
CA ALA A 6 9.78 12.00 4.35
C ALA A 6 8.88 12.61 5.42
N ARG A 7 7.59 12.66 5.12
CA ARG A 7 6.57 13.00 6.12
C ARG A 7 6.24 11.77 6.94
N ILE A 8 6.31 11.94 8.25
CA ILE A 8 6.08 10.88 9.24
C ILE A 8 4.99 11.33 10.22
N MET A 9 4.40 10.36 10.90
CA MET A 9 3.55 10.56 12.05
C MET A 9 4.23 9.97 13.28
N ILE A 10 4.13 10.66 14.41
CA ILE A 10 4.66 10.18 15.69
C ILE A 10 3.62 9.26 16.32
N VAL A 11 3.98 7.99 16.57
CA VAL A 11 3.06 6.96 17.07
C VAL A 11 3.26 6.65 18.54
N ALA A 12 4.49 6.81 19.05
CA ALA A 12 4.83 6.54 20.44
C ALA A 12 5.91 7.50 20.97
N ASP A 13 6.13 7.47 22.29
CA ASP A 13 7.21 8.18 22.97
C ASP A 13 7.92 7.22 23.93
N ALA A 14 8.71 6.30 23.38
CA ALA A 14 9.36 5.26 24.17
C ALA A 14 10.41 5.81 25.15
N PHE A 15 10.96 6.99 24.87
CA PHE A 15 12.02 7.63 25.67
C PHE A 15 11.51 8.80 26.52
N GLU A 16 10.19 9.02 26.60
CA GLU A 16 9.56 10.08 27.38
C GLU A 16 10.16 11.48 27.12
N GLN A 17 10.44 11.78 25.84
CA GLN A 17 11.01 13.06 25.43
C GLN A 17 9.95 14.17 25.32
N ASN A 18 8.71 13.86 25.70
CA ASN A 18 7.52 14.68 25.53
C ASN A 18 7.24 14.91 24.04
N LEU A 19 7.28 13.82 23.27
CA LEU A 19 6.95 13.84 21.85
C LEU A 19 5.45 14.10 21.68
N PRO A 20 5.06 14.98 20.73
CA PRO A 20 3.66 15.18 20.43
C PRO A 20 3.13 14.01 19.60
N VAL A 21 2.69 12.94 20.29
CA VAL A 21 2.11 11.75 19.68
C VAL A 21 0.84 12.11 18.88
N GLY A 22 0.69 11.52 17.70
CA GLY A 22 -0.38 11.81 16.75
C GLY A 22 -0.11 13.00 15.83
N GLU A 23 1.02 13.70 16.00
CA GLU A 23 1.39 14.82 15.13
C GLU A 23 2.31 14.43 13.99
N HIS A 24 2.31 15.27 12.97
CA HIS A 24 3.16 15.12 11.79
C HIS A 24 4.56 15.70 12.03
N GLY A 25 5.54 15.02 11.45
CA GLY A 25 6.93 15.47 11.43
C GLY A 25 7.61 15.17 10.10
N TYR A 26 8.85 15.61 10.00
CA TYR A 26 9.71 15.35 8.83
C TYR A 26 11.06 14.81 9.27
N ILE A 27 11.57 13.79 8.59
CA ILE A 27 12.93 13.29 8.83
C ILE A 27 13.92 14.29 8.25
N ILE A 28 14.82 14.83 9.08
CA ILE A 28 15.81 15.83 8.65
C ILE A 28 17.24 15.30 8.66
N ALA A 29 17.53 14.26 9.44
CA ALA A 29 18.84 13.62 9.50
C ALA A 29 18.72 12.17 9.99
N TYR A 30 19.77 11.41 9.74
CA TYR A 30 19.97 10.07 10.31
C TYR A 30 21.09 10.15 11.33
N ASP A 31 20.95 9.45 12.45
CA ASP A 31 22.10 9.13 13.27
C ASP A 31 22.79 7.89 12.68
N ARG A 32 24.12 7.91 12.64
CA ARG A 32 24.96 6.80 12.16
C ARG A 32 25.74 6.14 13.28
N ASN A 33 25.57 6.62 14.51
CA ASN A 33 26.24 6.05 15.66
C ASN A 33 25.56 4.75 16.06
N ALA A 34 26.26 3.62 15.89
CA ALA A 34 25.75 2.30 16.25
C ALA A 34 25.50 2.12 17.76
N ASP A 35 26.14 2.95 18.59
CA ASP A 35 25.93 2.95 20.04
C ASP A 35 24.72 3.79 20.47
N ASN A 36 24.08 4.52 19.55
CA ASN A 36 22.91 5.34 19.86
C ASN A 36 21.61 4.54 19.67
N ALA A 37 20.66 4.74 20.58
CA ALA A 37 19.33 4.14 20.51
C ALA A 37 18.37 4.91 19.58
N PHE A 38 18.83 6.02 19.00
CA PHE A 38 18.05 6.86 18.10
C PHE A 38 18.49 6.68 16.65
N ASP A 39 17.54 6.44 15.75
CA ASP A 39 17.80 6.23 14.33
C ASP A 39 17.67 7.52 13.52
N TYR A 40 16.70 8.38 13.89
CA TYR A 40 16.29 9.53 13.11
C TYR A 40 16.28 10.81 13.93
N VAL A 41 16.59 11.91 13.25
CA VAL A 41 16.29 13.26 13.74
C VAL A 41 15.08 13.77 12.99
N ILE A 42 14.01 14.07 13.73
CA ILE A 42 12.76 14.57 13.17
C ILE A 42 12.54 16.03 13.52
N ARG A 43 11.87 16.75 12.62
CA ARG A 43 11.40 18.11 12.79
C ARG A 43 9.89 18.11 12.93
N VAL A 44 9.38 18.63 14.05
CA VAL A 44 7.93 18.77 14.27
C VAL A 44 7.52 20.23 14.08
N PRO A 45 6.77 20.58 13.01
CA PRO A 45 6.38 21.96 12.74
C PRO A 45 5.55 22.58 13.87
N LYS A 46 4.60 21.83 14.43
CA LYS A 46 3.67 22.30 15.46
C LYS A 46 4.36 22.91 16.68
N VAL A 47 5.41 22.25 17.16
CA VAL A 47 6.19 22.70 18.34
C VAL A 47 7.48 23.42 17.97
N ASN A 48 7.74 23.58 16.66
CA ASN A 48 8.93 24.23 16.12
C ASN A 48 10.27 23.71 16.72
N ARG A 49 10.34 22.41 17.08
CA ARG A 49 11.50 21.75 17.69
C ARG A 49 11.98 20.52 16.90
N ASN A 50 13.25 20.13 17.14
CA ASN A 50 13.87 18.90 16.64
C ASN A 50 13.91 17.85 17.75
N PHE A 51 13.67 16.60 17.40
CA PHE A 51 13.73 15.46 18.32
C PHE A 51 14.55 14.31 17.73
N PHE A 52 15.17 13.52 18.60
CA PHE A 52 15.83 12.28 18.24
C PHE A 52 14.87 11.15 18.57
N VAL A 53 14.57 10.31 17.59
CA VAL A 53 13.54 9.28 17.74
C VAL A 53 14.05 7.94 17.22
N PRO A 54 13.72 6.83 17.90
CA PRO A 54 13.94 5.49 17.35
C PRO A 54 12.98 5.25 16.19
N SER A 55 13.33 4.30 15.33
CA SER A 55 12.49 3.85 14.22
C SER A 55 11.12 3.34 14.63
N GLY A 56 10.97 2.78 15.85
CA GLY A 56 9.69 2.28 16.34
C GLY A 56 8.69 3.34 16.80
N ASP A 57 9.13 4.58 17.05
CA ASP A 57 8.26 5.66 17.52
C ASP A 57 7.63 6.48 16.38
N ILE A 58 8.05 6.21 15.14
CA ILE A 58 7.58 6.91 13.93
C ILE A 58 7.09 5.94 12.87
N GLU A 59 6.09 6.38 12.12
CA GLU A 59 5.57 5.67 10.96
C GLU A 59 5.47 6.63 9.76
N LEU A 60 5.56 6.10 8.54
CA LEU A 60 5.36 6.92 7.35
C LEU A 60 3.88 7.30 7.24
N GLU A 61 3.61 8.57 6.90
CA GLU A 61 2.21 8.96 6.69
C GLU A 61 1.58 8.16 5.53
N GLU A 62 2.35 7.89 4.49
CA GLU A 62 1.90 7.11 3.32
C GLU A 62 1.54 5.67 3.69
N SER A 63 2.27 5.01 4.60
CA SER A 63 1.94 3.64 5.02
C SER A 63 0.65 3.61 5.81
N ILE A 64 0.46 4.55 6.73
CA ILE A 64 -0.77 4.68 7.52
C ILE A 64 -1.97 4.94 6.60
N LEU A 65 -1.84 5.87 5.64
CA LEU A 65 -2.92 6.18 4.69
C LEU A 65 -3.29 4.98 3.82
N LYS A 66 -2.30 4.19 3.38
CA LYS A 66 -2.55 2.98 2.59
C LYS A 66 -3.34 1.94 3.38
N LEU A 67 -2.91 1.67 4.62
CA LEU A 67 -3.60 0.71 5.49
C LEU A 67 -5.04 1.13 5.80
N GLU A 68 -5.25 2.43 6.04
CA GLU A 68 -6.58 2.97 6.29
C GLU A 68 -7.45 2.90 5.03
N ALA A 69 -6.90 3.21 3.86
CA ALA A 69 -7.62 3.09 2.59
C ALA A 69 -8.04 1.63 2.32
N GLU A 70 -7.13 0.66 2.51
CA GLU A 70 -7.43 -0.78 2.35
C GLU A 70 -8.52 -1.25 3.33
N ARG A 71 -8.51 -0.72 4.55
CA ARG A 71 -9.53 -1.03 5.55
C ARG A 71 -10.90 -0.48 5.14
N ILE A 72 -10.96 0.79 4.75
CA ILE A 72 -12.20 1.44 4.31
C ILE A 72 -12.77 0.76 3.06
N GLU A 73 -11.91 0.40 2.11
CA GLU A 73 -12.28 -0.34 0.91
C GLU A 73 -12.94 -1.68 1.27
N ARG A 74 -12.31 -2.46 2.17
CA ARG A 74 -12.87 -3.72 2.65
C ARG A 74 -14.24 -3.53 3.29
N GLU A 75 -14.37 -2.55 4.18
CA GLU A 75 -15.63 -2.24 4.87
C GLU A 75 -16.72 -1.84 3.86
N ALA A 76 -16.41 -0.99 2.88
CA ALA A 76 -17.33 -0.58 1.83
C ALA A 76 -17.78 -1.75 0.92
N LEU A 77 -16.87 -2.66 0.57
CA LEU A 77 -17.20 -3.84 -0.22
C LEU A 77 -18.11 -4.81 0.54
N ILE A 78 -17.89 -4.98 1.85
CA ILE A 78 -18.76 -5.79 2.71
C ILE A 78 -20.16 -5.18 2.77
N ASP A 79 -20.26 -3.87 3.01
CA ASP A 79 -21.55 -3.17 3.07
C ASP A 79 -22.31 -3.28 1.75
N TYR A 80 -21.61 -3.13 0.63
CA TYR A 80 -22.19 -3.32 -0.70
C TYR A 80 -22.67 -4.76 -0.92
N ALA A 81 -21.88 -5.77 -0.55
CA ALA A 81 -22.24 -7.17 -0.68
C ALA A 81 -23.49 -7.51 0.14
N LEU A 82 -23.58 -6.99 1.37
CA LEU A 82 -24.76 -7.17 2.23
C LEU A 82 -25.99 -6.46 1.67
N ALA A 83 -25.85 -5.22 1.19
CA ALA A 83 -26.96 -4.46 0.60
C ALA A 83 -27.52 -5.14 -0.67
N THR A 84 -26.65 -5.73 -1.48
CA THR A 84 -27.02 -6.42 -2.73
C THR A 84 -27.31 -7.91 -2.55
N HIS A 85 -27.15 -8.45 -1.34
CA HIS A 85 -27.22 -9.89 -1.05
C HIS A 85 -26.26 -10.72 -1.92
N ASN A 86 -25.10 -10.17 -2.26
CA ASN A 86 -24.07 -10.86 -3.03
C ASN A 86 -23.18 -11.69 -2.09
N GLU A 87 -23.59 -12.93 -1.85
CA GLU A 87 -22.89 -13.86 -0.96
C GLU A 87 -21.47 -14.20 -1.44
N GLN A 88 -21.25 -14.24 -2.76
CA GLN A 88 -19.94 -14.54 -3.34
C GLN A 88 -18.91 -13.45 -3.01
N LEU A 89 -19.28 -12.18 -3.25
CA LEU A 89 -18.44 -11.03 -2.92
C LEU A 89 -18.15 -10.95 -1.43
N PHE A 90 -19.17 -11.17 -0.59
CA PHE A 90 -19.01 -11.17 0.86
C PHE A 90 -17.97 -12.21 1.32
N MET A 91 -18.11 -13.47 0.86
CA MET A 91 -17.18 -14.54 1.23
C MET A 91 -15.77 -14.28 0.70
N HIS A 92 -15.65 -13.72 -0.51
CA HIS A 92 -14.37 -13.38 -1.12
C HIS A 92 -13.61 -12.31 -0.32
N VAL A 93 -14.28 -11.22 0.04
CA VAL A 93 -13.68 -10.11 0.81
C VAL A 93 -13.31 -10.56 2.23
N MET A 94 -14.15 -11.39 2.87
CA MET A 94 -13.88 -11.96 4.19
C MET A 94 -12.68 -12.92 4.22
N ASN A 95 -12.45 -13.64 3.12
CA ASN A 95 -11.32 -14.58 2.99
C ASN A 95 -10.02 -13.90 2.54
N GLY A 96 -10.00 -12.57 2.40
CA GLY A 96 -8.81 -11.80 2.03
C GLY A 96 -8.55 -11.67 0.53
N GLY A 97 -9.55 -11.93 -0.31
CA GLY A 97 -9.43 -11.90 -1.78
C GLY A 97 -9.24 -10.51 -2.42
N ILE A 98 -9.05 -9.44 -1.64
CA ILE A 98 -8.98 -8.07 -2.18
C ILE A 98 -7.76 -7.91 -3.13
N ASP A 99 -6.67 -8.63 -2.88
CA ASP A 99 -5.49 -8.68 -3.78
C ASP A 99 -5.71 -9.54 -5.04
N SER A 100 -6.84 -10.24 -5.15
CA SER A 100 -7.17 -11.15 -6.26
C SER A 100 -8.27 -10.63 -7.19
N VAL A 101 -8.55 -9.32 -7.16
CA VAL A 101 -9.29 -8.67 -8.25
C VAL A 101 -8.33 -8.42 -9.43
N GLU A 102 -7.61 -9.47 -9.84
CA GLU A 102 -7.16 -9.59 -11.23
C GLU A 102 -8.41 -9.97 -12.04
N THR A 103 -9.11 -8.95 -12.53
CA THR A 103 -9.87 -8.98 -13.79
C THR A 103 -10.51 -10.33 -14.16
N GLU A 104 -11.54 -10.79 -13.44
CA GLU A 104 -12.46 -11.80 -13.97
C GLU A 104 -13.53 -11.16 -14.90
N GLU A 105 -13.13 -10.26 -15.81
CA GLU A 105 -14.02 -9.70 -16.84
C GLU A 105 -13.50 -9.80 -18.29
N GLU A 106 -12.39 -10.51 -18.58
CA GLU A 106 -11.93 -10.70 -19.98
C GLU A 106 -11.57 -12.15 -20.39
N GLU A 107 -12.13 -13.19 -19.76
CA GLU A 107 -12.01 -14.57 -20.29
C GLU A 107 -13.21 -15.06 -21.12
N THR A 108 -14.05 -14.15 -21.60
CA THR A 108 -15.00 -14.43 -22.70
C THR A 108 -14.62 -13.76 -24.02
N ALA A 109 -13.35 -13.42 -24.21
CA ALA A 109 -12.82 -13.00 -25.51
C ALA A 109 -12.07 -14.17 -26.17
N ALA A 110 -12.86 -15.00 -26.85
CA ALA A 110 -12.50 -15.78 -28.04
C ALA A 110 -11.08 -16.38 -28.08
N GLU A 111 -11.03 -17.70 -27.87
CA GLU A 111 -10.04 -18.64 -28.43
C GLU A 111 -9.10 -18.00 -29.47
N LEU A 112 -7.91 -17.59 -29.03
CA LEU A 112 -6.83 -17.15 -29.91
C LEU A 112 -6.39 -18.36 -30.74
N LEU A 113 -7.03 -18.52 -31.91
CA LEU A 113 -6.61 -19.43 -32.97
C LEU A 113 -5.11 -19.29 -33.19
N SER A 114 -4.38 -20.41 -33.08
CA SER A 114 -2.94 -20.42 -33.21
C SER A 114 -2.54 -19.93 -34.61
N GLN A 115 -1.39 -19.24 -34.71
CA GLN A 115 -0.85 -18.77 -35.99
C GLN A 115 -0.73 -19.90 -37.03
N ALA A 116 -0.52 -21.13 -36.57
CA ALA A 116 -0.46 -22.33 -37.41
C ALA A 116 -1.83 -22.69 -38.01
N ASP A 117 -2.93 -22.45 -37.29
CA ASP A 117 -4.29 -22.69 -37.77
C ASP A 117 -4.73 -21.61 -38.75
N PHE A 118 -4.33 -20.35 -38.53
CA PHE A 118 -4.52 -19.26 -39.50
C PHE A 118 -3.84 -19.56 -40.85
N ILE A 119 -2.58 -20.04 -40.83
CA ILE A 119 -1.83 -20.35 -42.06
C ILE A 119 -2.45 -21.54 -42.83
N ARG A 120 -3.08 -22.51 -42.15
CA ARG A 120 -3.82 -23.60 -42.81
C ARG A 120 -5.12 -23.13 -43.46
N GLN A 121 -5.83 -22.20 -42.82
CA GLN A 121 -7.11 -21.70 -43.31
C GLN A 121 -6.93 -20.81 -44.54
N VAL A 122 -5.85 -20.04 -44.60
CA VAL A 122 -5.54 -19.20 -45.74
C VAL A 122 -4.63 -20.00 -46.69
N ASN A 123 -5.22 -20.68 -47.67
CA ASN A 123 -4.54 -21.48 -48.71
C ASN A 123 -3.71 -20.59 -49.68
N LEU A 124 -2.79 -19.79 -49.15
CA LEU A 124 -1.88 -18.94 -49.89
C LEU A 124 -0.72 -19.77 -50.42
N ARG A 125 -0.89 -20.28 -51.65
CA ARG A 125 0.26 -20.64 -52.49
C ARG A 125 1.06 -19.38 -52.78
N ALA A 126 2.13 -19.16 -52.03
CA ALA A 126 3.14 -18.18 -52.39
C ALA A 126 3.85 -18.63 -53.68
N TRP A 127 3.74 -17.83 -54.73
CA TRP A 127 4.61 -17.89 -55.91
C TRP A 127 5.40 -16.58 -55.94
N ILE A 128 6.72 -16.73 -55.88
CA ILE A 128 7.85 -15.79 -56.06
C ILE A 128 7.62 -14.35 -55.61
#